data_AF-A0A241XR54-F1
#
_entry.id   AF-A0A241XR54-F1
#
_cell.length_a   1.000
_cell.length_b   1.000
_cell.length_c   1.000
_cell.angle_alpha   90.00
_cell.angle_beta   90.00
_cell.angle_gamma   90.00
#
_symmetry.space_group_name_H-M   'P 1'
#
loop_
_entity.id
_entity.type
_entity.pdbx_description
1 polymer ?
#
loop_
_entity_poly.entity_id
_entity_poly.type
_entity_poly.pdbx_seq_one_letter_code
_entity_poly.pdbx_strand_id
1 'polypeptide(L)'
;MGVIYILFLLPSAMFVLGTGLATRRSHSGPGHDVAQHWQDTNHNLMPQARGEKHLVGQQTFEYSKAKADQFGFYVSDGQQTRRAAGKPDWAPLALTMSAINSIPQGFYVLEALLDAYDLPHDAPQAIDWLSANERSFWIAREALERQYDTYRATTAATTPMEARGYTGLSPVEAAHEFSQAYQMCHPRRTVLFLCASDERIAYHESGLVKSARESAKKLFDSSVLWVADLFEGSGLQVDRDNMLVKLPGYQPLYLSTSNEI
;
A
#
# COMPACT_ATOMS: atom_id res chain seq x y z
N MET A 1 -57.31 3.62 5.27
CA MET A 1 -55.92 3.80 4.77
C MET A 1 -55.00 3.02 5.69
N GLY A 2 -54.61 1.82 5.28
CA GLY A 2 -53.81 0.89 6.08
C GLY A 2 -52.34 0.94 5.66
N VAL A 3 -51.46 1.21 6.62
CA VAL A 3 -50.00 1.25 6.44
C VAL A 3 -49.48 -0.18 6.58
N ILE A 4 -48.87 -0.71 5.51
CA ILE A 4 -48.21 -2.02 5.49
C ILE A 4 -46.73 -1.79 5.84
N TYR A 5 -46.28 -2.31 6.98
CA TYR A 5 -44.87 -2.42 7.33
C TYR A 5 -44.33 -3.76 6.80
N ILE A 6 -43.37 -3.73 5.88
CA ILE A 6 -42.62 -4.91 5.44
C ILE A 6 -41.29 -4.92 6.20
N LEU A 7 -41.24 -5.72 7.27
CA LEU A 7 -40.02 -6.09 7.99
C LEU A 7 -39.29 -7.19 7.23
N PHE A 8 -38.11 -6.90 6.70
CA PHE A 8 -37.18 -7.92 6.22
C PHE A 8 -36.39 -8.49 7.41
N LEU A 9 -36.78 -9.67 7.87
CA LEU A 9 -36.00 -10.51 8.78
C LEU A 9 -35.01 -11.34 7.95
N LEU A 10 -33.72 -11.07 8.10
CA LEU A 10 -32.65 -11.94 7.62
C LEU A 10 -32.50 -13.13 8.60
N PRO A 11 -32.37 -14.39 8.12
CA PRO A 11 -32.14 -15.52 9.00
C PRO A 11 -30.68 -15.55 9.47
N SER A 12 -30.51 -15.46 10.78
CA SER A 12 -29.28 -15.76 11.51
C SER A 12 -28.95 -17.26 11.41
N ALA A 13 -27.92 -17.62 10.65
CA ALA A 13 -27.35 -18.96 10.72
C ALA A 13 -26.26 -18.97 11.80
N MET A 14 -26.65 -19.42 13.00
CA MET A 14 -25.73 -19.90 14.02
C MET A 14 -25.12 -21.23 13.58
N PHE A 15 -23.79 -21.31 13.57
CA PHE A 15 -23.07 -22.58 13.71
C PHE A 15 -22.11 -22.45 14.89
N VAL A 16 -22.46 -23.12 15.99
CA VAL A 16 -21.59 -23.36 17.15
C VAL A 16 -21.69 -24.85 17.47
N LEU A 17 -20.54 -25.40 17.88
CA LEU A 17 -20.19 -26.77 18.32
C LEU A 17 -19.41 -27.56 17.24
N GLY A 18 -18.21 -28.08 17.51
CA GLY A 18 -17.60 -28.35 18.80
C GLY A 18 -16.09 -28.58 18.76
N THR A 19 -15.58 -28.62 19.98
CA THR A 19 -14.21 -28.71 20.46
C THR A 19 -13.45 -29.97 20.04
N GLY A 20 -12.16 -29.78 19.78
CA GLY A 20 -11.11 -30.63 20.35
C GLY A 20 -10.50 -31.71 19.44
N LEU A 21 -9.34 -31.41 18.84
CA LEU A 21 -8.19 -32.31 18.85
C LEU A 21 -6.94 -31.56 18.36
N ALA A 22 -6.07 -31.24 19.32
CA ALA A 22 -4.73 -30.76 19.07
C ALA A 22 -3.90 -31.89 18.44
N THR A 23 -3.55 -31.73 17.17
CA THR A 23 -2.35 -32.35 16.60
C THR A 23 -1.49 -31.25 16.00
N ARG A 24 -0.42 -30.96 16.73
CA ARG A 24 0.67 -30.05 16.35
C ARG A 24 1.41 -30.69 15.18
N ARG A 25 0.96 -30.43 13.95
CA ARG A 25 1.78 -30.62 12.75
C ARG A 25 2.38 -29.27 12.37
N SER A 26 3.68 -29.17 12.63
CA SER A 26 4.55 -28.17 12.02
C SER A 26 4.39 -28.28 10.49
N HIS A 27 3.68 -27.34 9.90
CA HIS A 27 3.75 -27.04 8.49
C HIS A 27 4.43 -25.68 8.41
N SER A 28 5.74 -25.69 8.21
CA SER A 28 6.48 -24.59 7.61
C SER A 28 5.85 -24.32 6.25
N GLY A 29 4.87 -23.41 6.23
CA GLY A 29 4.25 -22.95 5.00
C GLY A 29 5.26 -22.15 4.17
N PRO A 30 5.05 -22.05 2.84
CA PRO A 30 5.95 -21.37 1.91
C PRO A 30 6.13 -19.86 2.17
N GLY A 31 5.44 -19.29 3.15
CA GLY A 31 5.63 -17.90 3.58
C GLY A 31 6.89 -17.67 4.43
N HIS A 32 7.48 -18.73 5.03
CA HIS A 32 8.73 -18.58 5.78
C HIS A 32 9.94 -18.46 4.85
N ASP A 33 9.96 -19.20 3.74
CA ASP A 33 11.06 -19.18 2.78
C ASP A 33 11.21 -17.84 2.06
N VAL A 34 10.10 -17.13 1.76
CA VAL A 34 10.18 -15.81 1.12
C VAL A 34 10.78 -14.78 2.09
N ALA A 35 10.31 -14.72 3.33
CA ALA A 35 10.81 -13.76 4.31
C ALA A 35 12.29 -14.01 4.69
N GLN A 36 12.70 -15.28 4.78
CA GLN A 36 14.06 -15.67 5.12
C GLN A 36 15.01 -15.50 3.92
N HIS A 37 14.56 -15.82 2.70
CA HIS A 37 15.30 -15.50 1.48
C HIS A 37 15.55 -13.99 1.36
N TRP A 38 14.58 -13.12 1.68
CA TRP A 38 14.80 -11.68 1.67
C TRP A 38 15.72 -11.17 2.77
N GLN A 39 15.67 -11.73 3.98
CA GLN A 39 16.63 -11.37 5.05
C GLN A 39 18.06 -11.76 4.67
N ASP A 40 18.24 -12.95 4.08
CA ASP A 40 19.54 -13.46 3.64
C ASP A 40 20.06 -12.76 2.38
N THR A 41 19.16 -12.27 1.51
CA THR A 41 19.52 -11.47 0.33
C THR A 41 19.85 -10.02 0.74
N ASN A 42 19.12 -9.42 1.69
CA ASN A 42 19.38 -8.05 2.16
C ASN A 42 20.68 -7.90 2.95
N HIS A 43 21.13 -8.94 3.67
CA HIS A 43 22.43 -8.90 4.37
C HIS A 43 23.65 -9.10 3.44
N ASN A 44 23.46 -9.63 2.22
CA ASN A 44 24.54 -9.88 1.26
C ASN A 44 24.57 -8.91 0.06
N LEU A 45 23.63 -7.96 -0.05
CA LEU A 45 23.52 -7.01 -1.17
C LEU A 45 24.27 -5.68 -0.99
N MET A 46 25.05 -5.50 0.08
CA MET A 46 25.84 -4.28 0.29
C MET A 46 27.34 -4.62 0.22
N PRO A 47 27.92 -4.61 -1.00
CA PRO A 47 28.67 -3.43 -1.40
C PRO A 47 28.52 -3.02 -2.89
N GLN A 48 28.37 -1.71 -3.09
CA GLN A 48 28.66 -0.92 -4.30
C GLN A 48 27.85 -1.17 -5.59
N ALA A 49 26.81 -0.34 -5.76
CA ALA A 49 26.80 0.60 -6.89
C ALA A 49 26.16 1.93 -6.43
N ARG A 50 27.00 2.95 -6.18
CA ARG A 50 26.57 4.36 -6.13
C ARG A 50 26.19 4.79 -7.55
N GLY A 51 25.02 4.38 -8.02
CA GLY A 51 24.47 4.89 -9.25
C GLY A 51 23.08 5.38 -8.95
N GLU A 52 22.78 6.64 -9.22
CA GLU A 52 21.45 7.23 -9.12
C GLU A 52 20.52 6.66 -10.21
N LYS A 53 20.39 5.33 -10.26
CA LYS A 53 19.67 4.58 -11.29
C LYS A 53 18.18 4.89 -11.23
N HIS A 54 17.65 5.13 -10.04
CA HIS A 54 16.27 5.57 -9.84
C HIS A 54 16.02 7.02 -10.31
N LEU A 55 17.07 7.82 -10.54
CA LEU A 55 16.97 9.18 -11.07
C LEU A 55 17.08 9.24 -12.60
N VAL A 56 17.24 8.09 -13.27
CA VAL A 56 17.27 8.02 -14.74
C VAL A 56 15.93 8.52 -15.29
N GLY A 57 15.97 9.62 -16.04
CA GLY A 57 14.77 10.28 -16.59
C GLY A 57 14.27 11.48 -15.78
N GLN A 58 14.90 11.83 -14.65
CA GLN A 58 14.54 13.02 -13.88
C GLN A 58 14.53 14.30 -14.72
N GLN A 59 15.55 14.49 -15.57
CA GLN A 59 15.72 15.70 -16.37
C GLN A 59 14.62 15.87 -17.44
N THR A 60 13.97 14.78 -17.83
CA THR A 60 12.93 14.78 -18.87
C THR A 60 11.52 14.73 -18.28
N PHE A 61 11.37 14.67 -16.96
CA PHE A 61 10.07 14.63 -16.30
C PHE A 61 9.54 16.03 -16.00
N GLU A 62 8.38 16.38 -16.58
CA GLU A 62 7.77 17.70 -16.43
C GLU A 62 6.58 17.66 -15.46
N TYR A 63 6.82 17.93 -14.16
CA TYR A 63 5.76 17.95 -13.14
C TYR A 63 4.59 18.89 -13.47
N SER A 64 4.85 20.00 -14.16
CA SER A 64 3.82 20.97 -14.58
C SER A 64 2.82 20.40 -15.58
N LYS A 65 3.17 19.34 -16.31
CA LYS A 65 2.31 18.63 -17.27
C LYS A 65 1.80 17.31 -16.72
N ALA A 66 2.26 16.90 -15.54
CA ALA A 66 1.95 15.61 -14.98
C ALA A 66 0.57 15.59 -14.31
N LYS A 67 -0.08 14.44 -14.36
CA LYS A 67 -1.26 14.13 -13.55
C LYS A 67 -0.81 13.36 -12.33
N ALA A 68 -1.46 13.60 -11.19
CA ALA A 68 -1.23 12.84 -9.97
C ALA A 68 -2.06 11.54 -9.98
N ASP A 69 -1.51 10.49 -9.39
CA ASP A 69 -2.21 9.27 -8.99
C ASP A 69 -1.78 8.87 -7.57
N GLN A 70 -2.30 7.74 -7.08
CA GLN A 70 -2.03 7.23 -5.72
C GLN A 70 -0.55 6.90 -5.43
N PHE A 71 0.27 6.84 -6.48
CA PHE A 71 1.67 6.46 -6.43
C PHE A 71 2.62 7.58 -6.84
N GLY A 72 2.10 8.74 -7.26
CA GLY A 72 2.90 9.89 -7.62
C GLY A 72 2.36 10.58 -8.86
N PHE A 73 3.19 10.71 -9.89
CA PHE A 73 2.93 11.54 -11.05
C PHE A 73 3.17 10.76 -12.35
N TYR A 74 2.38 11.05 -13.37
CA TYR A 74 2.59 10.52 -14.71
C TYR A 74 2.33 11.56 -15.80
N VAL A 75 3.09 11.45 -16.90
CA VAL A 75 2.91 12.19 -18.15
C VAL A 75 2.71 11.14 -19.24
N SER A 76 1.61 11.25 -19.99
CA SER A 76 1.37 10.41 -21.17
C SER A 76 1.30 11.31 -22.41
N ASP A 77 2.17 11.06 -23.38
CA ASP A 77 2.20 11.75 -24.68
C ASP A 77 1.63 10.88 -25.81
N GLY A 78 0.88 9.84 -25.45
CA GLY A 78 0.22 8.91 -26.37
C GLY A 78 1.12 7.76 -26.84
N GLN A 79 2.43 7.97 -26.98
CA GLN A 79 3.39 6.91 -27.33
C GLN A 79 4.25 6.45 -26.17
N GLN A 80 4.52 7.34 -25.21
CA GLN A 80 5.30 7.04 -24.02
C GLN A 80 4.54 7.49 -22.78
N THR A 81 4.70 6.72 -21.71
CA THR A 81 4.28 7.11 -20.36
C THR A 81 5.51 7.25 -19.50
N ARG A 82 5.75 8.48 -19.03
CA ARG A 82 6.77 8.80 -18.03
C ARG A 82 6.10 8.85 -16.68
N ARG A 83 6.77 8.34 -15.64
CA ARG A 83 6.25 8.28 -14.27
C ARG A 83 7.31 8.72 -13.28
N ALA A 84 6.84 9.30 -12.17
CA ALA A 84 7.65 9.65 -11.02
C ALA A 84 6.91 9.25 -9.74
N ALA A 85 7.50 8.38 -8.92
CA ALA A 85 6.95 8.08 -7.59
C ALA A 85 7.29 9.22 -6.62
N GLY A 86 6.36 10.17 -6.48
CA GLY A 86 6.54 11.38 -5.68
C GLY A 86 7.29 12.50 -6.41
N LYS A 87 7.76 13.48 -5.65
CA LYS A 87 8.62 14.59 -6.12
C LYS A 87 9.74 14.84 -5.08
N PRO A 88 10.82 15.55 -5.40
CA PRO A 88 11.92 15.75 -4.44
C PRO A 88 11.40 16.26 -3.09
N ASP A 89 11.84 15.64 -1.99
CA ASP A 89 11.37 15.87 -0.61
C ASP A 89 9.91 15.48 -0.30
N TRP A 90 9.18 14.86 -1.23
CA TRP A 90 7.77 14.51 -1.06
C TRP A 90 7.47 13.10 -1.57
N ALA A 91 7.21 12.20 -0.64
CA ALA A 91 6.89 10.80 -0.91
C ALA A 91 5.37 10.57 -1.02
N PRO A 92 4.89 9.64 -1.87
CA PRO A 92 3.48 9.26 -1.90
C PRO A 92 3.03 8.64 -0.59
N LEU A 93 1.87 9.06 -0.07
CA LEU A 93 1.32 8.58 1.22
C LEU A 93 1.25 7.06 1.28
N ALA A 94 0.72 6.44 0.21
CA ALA A 94 0.57 4.99 0.12
C ALA A 94 1.92 4.26 0.19
N LEU A 95 2.95 4.79 -0.47
CA LEU A 95 4.30 4.23 -0.45
C LEU A 95 4.95 4.40 0.92
N THR A 96 4.87 5.61 1.50
CA THR A 96 5.43 5.86 2.83
C THR A 96 4.81 4.93 3.87
N MET A 97 3.48 4.83 3.91
CA MET A 97 2.77 3.98 4.88
C MET A 97 3.10 2.50 4.73
N SER A 98 3.41 2.06 3.50
CA SER A 98 3.78 0.67 3.24
C SER A 98 5.26 0.41 3.55
N ALA A 99 6.11 1.43 3.40
CA ALA A 99 7.54 1.36 3.61
C ALA A 99 7.96 1.50 5.09
N ILE A 100 7.09 1.99 6.00
CA ILE A 100 7.45 2.12 7.42
C ILE A 100 7.73 0.77 8.11
N ASN A 101 7.22 -0.33 7.55
CA ASN A 101 7.36 -1.66 8.12
C ASN A 101 7.87 -2.64 7.07
N SER A 102 9.16 -2.60 6.76
CA SER A 102 9.91 -3.48 5.82
C SER A 102 9.83 -5.00 6.10
N ILE A 103 8.73 -5.49 6.66
CA ILE A 103 8.31 -6.85 6.99
C ILE A 103 7.32 -7.29 5.88
N PRO A 104 7.16 -8.59 5.54
CA PRO A 104 6.74 -9.02 4.19
C PRO A 104 5.43 -8.45 3.64
N GLN A 105 4.54 -7.95 4.49
CA GLN A 105 3.24 -7.40 4.12
C GLN A 105 3.29 -5.96 3.61
N GLY A 106 4.25 -5.12 4.03
CA GLY A 106 4.44 -3.78 3.45
C GLY A 106 4.90 -3.83 1.98
N PHE A 107 5.37 -5.00 1.54
CA PHE A 107 5.82 -5.24 0.19
C PHE A 107 4.69 -5.17 -0.84
N TYR A 108 3.42 -5.40 -0.51
CA TYR A 108 2.36 -5.49 -1.54
C TYR A 108 2.09 -4.19 -2.28
N VAL A 109 2.17 -3.05 -1.60
CA VAL A 109 1.94 -1.74 -2.24
C VAL A 109 3.14 -1.34 -3.08
N LEU A 110 4.35 -1.69 -2.62
CA LEU A 110 5.58 -1.54 -3.38
C LEU A 110 5.59 -2.48 -4.60
N GLU A 111 5.20 -3.73 -4.42
CA GLU A 111 5.08 -4.72 -5.48
C GLU A 111 4.09 -4.21 -6.53
N ALA A 112 2.95 -3.68 -6.10
CA ALA A 112 1.98 -3.16 -7.02
C ALA A 112 2.39 -1.84 -7.68
N LEU A 113 3.22 -1.01 -7.03
CA LEU A 113 3.88 0.12 -7.69
C LEU A 113 4.77 -0.38 -8.83
N LEU A 114 5.61 -1.37 -8.54
CA LEU A 114 6.55 -1.94 -9.49
C LEU A 114 5.81 -2.66 -10.63
N ASP A 115 4.78 -3.46 -10.32
CA ASP A 115 3.89 -4.09 -11.29
C ASP A 115 3.13 -3.05 -12.13
N ALA A 116 2.62 -1.99 -11.52
CA ALA A 116 1.94 -0.91 -12.25
C ALA A 116 2.89 -0.16 -13.20
N TYR A 117 4.20 -0.28 -12.97
CA TYR A 117 5.25 0.33 -13.76
C TYR A 117 6.02 -0.67 -14.62
N ASP A 118 5.54 -1.91 -14.74
CA ASP A 118 6.19 -3.01 -15.47
C ASP A 118 7.67 -3.23 -15.06
N LEU A 119 7.99 -2.95 -13.80
CA LEU A 119 9.32 -3.17 -13.24
C LEU A 119 9.38 -4.51 -12.49
N PRO A 120 10.38 -5.36 -12.80
CA PRO A 120 10.73 -6.47 -11.93
C PRO A 120 11.11 -6.00 -10.52
N HIS A 121 10.77 -6.79 -9.50
CA HIS A 121 11.08 -6.48 -8.09
C HIS A 121 12.59 -6.42 -7.80
N ASP A 122 13.38 -7.16 -8.57
CA ASP A 122 14.83 -7.19 -8.54
C ASP A 122 15.47 -6.18 -9.51
N ALA A 123 14.67 -5.28 -10.11
CA ALA A 123 15.19 -4.24 -10.97
C ALA A 123 16.17 -3.36 -10.19
N PRO A 124 17.39 -3.12 -10.73
CA PRO A 124 18.39 -2.32 -10.03
C PRO A 124 17.92 -0.92 -9.65
N GLN A 125 16.98 -0.33 -10.40
CA GLN A 125 16.38 0.97 -10.07
C GLN A 125 15.52 0.91 -8.79
N ALA A 126 14.76 -0.18 -8.58
CA ALA A 126 13.92 -0.33 -7.42
C ALA A 126 14.75 -0.51 -6.14
N ILE A 127 15.78 -1.35 -6.21
CA ILE A 127 16.72 -1.60 -5.10
C ILE A 127 17.47 -0.30 -4.73
N ASP A 128 17.96 0.41 -5.75
CA ASP A 128 18.64 1.69 -5.58
C ASP A 128 17.72 2.76 -4.96
N TRP A 129 16.48 2.87 -5.44
CA TRP A 129 15.49 3.80 -4.88
C TRP A 129 15.15 3.52 -3.43
N LEU A 130 14.91 2.26 -3.06
CA LEU A 130 14.62 1.88 -1.67
C LEU A 130 15.81 2.22 -0.76
N SER A 131 17.02 1.89 -1.21
CA SER A 131 18.26 2.18 -0.47
C SER A 131 18.47 3.69 -0.28
N ALA A 132 18.19 4.50 -1.31
CA ALA A 132 18.31 5.95 -1.23
C ALA A 132 17.30 6.60 -0.27
N ASN A 133 16.14 5.97 -0.05
CA ASN A 133 15.03 6.53 0.71
C ASN A 133 14.81 5.90 2.08
N GLU A 134 15.62 4.92 2.49
CA GLU A 134 15.49 4.23 3.78
C GLU A 134 15.40 5.22 4.95
N ARG A 135 16.30 6.20 5.00
CA ARG A 135 16.31 7.21 6.07
C ARG A 135 15.05 8.08 6.04
N SER A 136 14.55 8.44 4.86
CA SER A 136 13.33 9.23 4.69
C SER A 136 12.11 8.50 5.24
N PHE A 137 11.98 7.20 4.94
CA PHE A 137 10.90 6.37 5.47
C PHE A 137 11.04 6.13 6.98
N TRP A 138 12.27 5.98 7.48
CA TRP A 138 12.53 5.87 8.91
C TRP A 138 12.09 7.11 9.70
N ILE A 139 12.29 8.31 9.16
CA ILE A 139 11.80 9.56 9.78
C ILE A 139 10.27 9.56 9.92
N ALA A 140 9.56 9.09 8.89
CA ALA A 140 8.10 8.97 8.95
C ALA A 140 7.67 7.99 10.05
N ARG A 141 8.35 6.84 10.14
CA ARG A 141 8.12 5.84 11.19
C ARG A 141 8.35 6.42 12.59
N GLU A 142 9.48 7.10 12.83
CA GLU A 142 9.79 7.73 14.13
C GLU A 142 8.75 8.78 14.54
N ALA A 143 8.15 9.48 13.57
CA ALA A 143 7.06 10.43 13.84
C ALA A 143 5.79 9.70 14.32
N LEU A 144 5.39 8.64 13.62
CA LEU A 144 4.25 7.80 13.99
C LEU A 144 4.45 7.11 15.35
N GLU A 145 5.64 6.58 15.63
CA GLU A 145 5.97 5.93 16.92
C GLU A 145 5.85 6.92 18.08
N ARG A 146 6.37 8.14 17.94
CA ARG A 146 6.24 9.19 18.97
C ARG A 146 4.78 9.57 19.23
N GLN A 147 3.96 9.68 18.18
CA GLN A 147 2.53 9.96 18.34
C GLN A 147 1.83 8.80 19.08
N TYR A 148 2.11 7.57 18.68
CA TYR A 148 1.54 6.37 19.30
C TYR A 148 1.91 6.24 20.78
N ASP A 149 3.17 6.47 21.14
CA ASP A 149 3.63 6.44 22.54
C ASP A 149 2.94 7.51 23.38
N THR A 150 2.77 8.72 22.82
CA THR A 150 2.03 9.81 23.46
C THR A 150 0.57 9.43 23.69
N TYR A 151 -0.09 8.84 22.69
CA TYR A 151 -1.47 8.36 22.81
C TYR A 151 -1.61 7.27 23.89
N ARG A 152 -0.69 6.29 23.90
CA ARG A 152 -0.69 5.22 24.91
C ARG A 152 -0.52 5.74 26.32
N ALA A 153 0.35 6.72 26.52
CA ALA A 153 0.62 7.29 27.84
C ALA A 153 -0.58 8.08 28.39
N THR A 154 -1.42 8.66 27.52
CA THR A 154 -2.46 9.62 27.91
C THR A 154 -3.87 9.05 27.89
N THR A 155 -4.18 8.09 27.00
CA THR A 155 -5.57 7.88 26.55
C THR A 155 -6.03 6.41 26.58
N ALA A 156 -5.09 5.45 26.71
CA ALA A 156 -5.38 4.02 26.54
C ALA A 156 -6.27 3.40 27.64
N ALA A 157 -6.32 3.99 28.84
CA ALA A 157 -7.05 3.42 29.98
C ALA A 157 -8.55 3.80 30.03
N THR A 158 -8.96 4.90 29.39
CA THR A 158 -10.30 5.51 29.59
C THR A 158 -11.15 5.57 28.33
N THR A 159 -10.58 5.38 27.14
CA THR A 159 -11.30 5.48 25.87
C THR A 159 -12.01 4.15 25.54
N PRO A 160 -13.34 4.16 25.30
CA PRO A 160 -14.08 2.98 24.83
C PRO A 160 -13.46 2.38 23.58
N MET A 161 -13.44 1.06 23.45
CA MET A 161 -12.73 0.36 22.37
C MET A 161 -13.17 0.82 20.96
N GLU A 162 -14.47 1.01 20.77
CA GLU A 162 -15.06 1.51 19.51
C GLU A 162 -14.63 2.96 19.20
N ALA A 163 -14.36 3.76 20.23
CA ALA A 163 -13.92 5.15 20.10
C ALA A 163 -12.39 5.28 19.91
N ARG A 164 -11.60 4.21 20.13
CA ARG A 164 -10.15 4.22 19.88
C ARG A 164 -9.82 4.32 18.41
N GLY A 165 -10.75 3.88 17.55
CA GLY A 165 -10.64 3.93 16.09
C GLY A 165 -9.27 3.49 15.60
N TYR A 166 -8.80 4.14 14.54
CA TYR A 166 -7.48 3.89 13.97
C TYR A 166 -6.33 4.55 14.74
N THR A 167 -6.61 5.54 15.59
CA THR A 167 -5.60 6.23 16.43
C THR A 167 -4.97 5.34 17.48
N GLY A 168 -5.61 4.21 17.81
CA GLY A 168 -5.08 3.22 18.73
C GLY A 168 -4.13 2.20 18.12
N LEU A 169 -3.92 2.22 16.80
CA LEU A 169 -3.03 1.28 16.12
C LEU A 169 -1.57 1.72 16.28
N SER A 170 -0.68 0.77 16.59
CA SER A 170 0.75 0.99 16.41
C SER A 170 1.07 1.26 14.94
N PRO A 171 2.21 1.89 14.61
CA PRO A 171 2.59 2.15 13.22
C PRO A 171 2.61 0.87 12.36
N VAL A 172 3.02 -0.25 12.95
CA VAL A 172 3.03 -1.57 12.30
C VAL A 172 1.61 -2.05 11.99
N GLU A 173 0.70 -2.00 12.97
CA GLU A 173 -0.70 -2.39 12.76
C GLU A 173 -1.37 -1.48 11.74
N ALA A 174 -1.10 -0.18 11.79
CA ALA A 174 -1.62 0.78 10.83
C ALA A 174 -1.14 0.45 9.40
N ALA A 175 0.13 0.09 9.22
CA ALA A 175 0.67 -0.31 7.91
C ALA A 175 0.00 -1.60 7.41
N HIS A 176 -0.27 -2.55 8.29
CA HIS A 176 -0.98 -3.78 7.95
C HIS A 176 -2.42 -3.52 7.52
N GLU A 177 -3.17 -2.70 8.26
CA GLU A 177 -4.56 -2.36 7.90
C GLU A 177 -4.61 -1.59 6.57
N PHE A 178 -3.67 -0.67 6.33
CA PHE A 178 -3.54 0.00 5.04
C PHE A 178 -3.25 -0.99 3.90
N SER A 179 -2.32 -1.92 4.12
CA SER A 179 -1.98 -2.95 3.12
C SER A 179 -3.15 -3.88 2.83
N GLN A 180 -3.97 -4.22 3.83
CA GLN A 180 -5.21 -4.99 3.63
C GLN A 180 -6.23 -4.22 2.79
N ALA A 181 -6.45 -2.93 3.09
CA ALA A 181 -7.31 -2.07 2.29
C ALA A 181 -6.85 -2.02 0.82
N TYR A 182 -5.54 -1.89 0.61
CA TYR A 182 -4.93 -1.93 -0.71
C TYR A 182 -5.20 -3.25 -1.44
N GLN A 183 -4.92 -4.39 -0.81
CA GLN A 183 -5.12 -5.72 -1.42
C GLN A 183 -6.57 -6.00 -1.80
N MET A 184 -7.53 -5.51 -1.02
CA MET A 184 -8.94 -5.65 -1.34
C MET A 184 -9.31 -4.85 -2.61
N CYS A 185 -8.73 -3.65 -2.77
CA CYS A 185 -8.95 -2.80 -3.94
C CYS A 185 -8.19 -3.30 -5.18
N HIS A 186 -6.99 -3.84 -4.97
CA HIS A 186 -6.06 -4.30 -6.01
C HIS A 186 -5.70 -5.77 -5.80
N PRO A 187 -6.66 -6.70 -5.94
CA PRO A 187 -6.39 -8.11 -5.76
C PRO A 187 -5.37 -8.58 -6.79
N ARG A 188 -4.34 -9.32 -6.34
CA ARG A 188 -3.34 -9.94 -7.21
C ARG A 188 -4.04 -10.72 -8.32
N ARG A 189 -3.73 -10.39 -9.58
CA ARG A 189 -4.28 -11.08 -10.74
C ARG A 189 -3.53 -12.39 -10.93
N THR A 190 -4.07 -13.48 -10.39
CA THR A 190 -3.46 -14.82 -10.49
C THR A 190 -3.53 -15.45 -11.89
N VAL A 191 -4.25 -14.85 -12.84
CA VAL A 191 -4.38 -15.37 -14.21
C VAL A 191 -4.44 -14.22 -15.21
N LEU A 192 -3.61 -14.29 -16.24
CA LEU A 192 -3.64 -13.38 -17.39
C LEU A 192 -5.00 -13.47 -18.09
N PHE A 193 -5.60 -12.31 -18.36
CA PHE A 193 -6.95 -12.17 -18.95
C PHE A 193 -7.08 -12.82 -20.34
N LEU A 194 -5.96 -13.12 -20.99
CA LEU A 194 -5.88 -13.74 -22.32
C LEU A 194 -6.43 -15.18 -22.38
N CYS A 195 -6.72 -15.80 -21.22
CA CYS A 195 -7.35 -17.12 -21.12
C CYS A 195 -8.71 -17.09 -20.38
N ALA A 196 -9.37 -15.94 -20.27
CA ALA A 196 -10.66 -15.85 -19.60
C ALA A 196 -11.80 -16.36 -20.52
N SER A 197 -12.63 -17.28 -20.01
CA SER A 197 -13.88 -17.68 -20.69
C SER A 197 -14.94 -16.57 -20.61
N ASP A 198 -15.95 -16.62 -21.48
CA ASP A 198 -17.08 -15.70 -21.45
C ASP A 198 -17.78 -15.69 -20.08
N GLU A 199 -17.89 -16.85 -19.42
CA GLU A 199 -18.47 -16.95 -18.07
C GLU A 199 -17.63 -16.20 -17.03
N ARG A 200 -16.30 -16.22 -17.16
CA ARG A 200 -15.42 -15.47 -16.27
C ARG A 200 -15.55 -13.97 -16.49
N ILE A 201 -15.68 -13.54 -17.74
CA ILE A 201 -15.95 -12.14 -18.08
C ILE A 201 -17.32 -11.74 -17.49
N ALA A 202 -18.36 -12.53 -17.74
CA ALA A 202 -19.72 -12.29 -17.21
C ALA A 202 -19.75 -12.24 -15.67
N TYR A 203 -19.00 -13.11 -15.00
CA TYR A 203 -18.84 -13.07 -13.54
C TYR A 203 -18.22 -11.74 -13.09
N HIS A 204 -17.14 -11.29 -13.72
CA HIS A 204 -16.48 -10.02 -13.37
C HIS A 204 -17.31 -8.79 -13.73
N GLU A 205 -18.21 -8.89 -14.70
CA GLU A 205 -19.16 -7.85 -15.09
C GLU A 205 -20.47 -7.87 -14.28
N SER A 206 -20.69 -8.90 -13.47
CA SER A 206 -21.87 -9.04 -12.61
C SER A 206 -21.98 -7.90 -11.59
N GLY A 207 -23.21 -7.51 -11.24
CA GLY A 207 -23.47 -6.45 -10.27
C GLY A 207 -22.84 -6.70 -8.90
N LEU A 208 -22.76 -7.97 -8.47
CA LEU A 208 -22.13 -8.37 -7.22
C LEU A 208 -20.63 -8.04 -7.21
N VAL A 209 -19.90 -8.45 -8.25
CA VAL A 209 -18.45 -8.21 -8.33
C VAL A 209 -18.14 -6.73 -8.51
N LYS A 210 -18.94 -6.00 -9.30
CA LYS A 210 -18.82 -4.54 -9.42
C LYS A 210 -19.03 -3.83 -8.07
N SER A 211 -20.09 -4.18 -7.34
CA SER A 211 -20.38 -3.61 -6.03
C SER A 211 -19.29 -3.91 -4.99
N ALA A 212 -18.74 -5.13 -5.00
CA ALA A 212 -17.61 -5.48 -4.13
C ALA A 212 -16.35 -4.65 -4.46
N ARG A 213 -16.02 -4.48 -5.74
CA ARG A 213 -14.89 -3.63 -6.18
C ARG A 213 -15.07 -2.17 -5.80
N GLU A 214 -16.27 -1.62 -5.97
CA GLU A 214 -16.58 -0.24 -5.57
C GLU A 214 -16.44 -0.05 -4.05
N SER A 215 -16.89 -1.03 -3.27
CA SER A 215 -16.76 -0.99 -1.80
C SER A 215 -15.30 -1.07 -1.37
N ALA A 216 -14.51 -1.95 -1.99
CA ALA A 216 -13.08 -2.04 -1.74
C ALA A 216 -12.33 -0.76 -2.13
N LYS A 217 -12.70 -0.14 -3.25
CA LYS A 217 -12.16 1.16 -3.65
C LYS A 217 -12.49 2.26 -2.65
N LYS A 218 -13.75 2.36 -2.20
CA LYS A 218 -14.15 3.35 -1.18
C LYS A 218 -13.40 3.17 0.14
N LEU A 219 -13.20 1.91 0.56
CA LEU A 219 -12.40 1.59 1.73
C LEU A 219 -10.96 2.08 1.54
N PHE A 220 -10.32 1.74 0.41
CA PHE A 220 -8.96 2.18 0.13
C PHE A 220 -8.82 3.71 0.05
N ASP A 221 -9.72 4.40 -0.66
CA ASP A 221 -9.74 5.86 -0.73
C ASP A 221 -9.86 6.49 0.68
N SER A 222 -10.70 5.89 1.54
CA SER A 222 -10.85 6.33 2.94
C SER A 222 -9.58 6.05 3.76
N SER A 223 -8.92 4.92 3.53
CA SER A 223 -7.65 4.58 4.18
C SER A 223 -6.53 5.54 3.78
N VAL A 224 -6.48 6.01 2.53
CA VAL A 224 -5.50 7.02 2.09
C VAL A 224 -5.71 8.35 2.82
N LEU A 225 -6.96 8.81 2.97
CA LEU A 225 -7.28 10.02 3.73
C LEU A 225 -6.95 9.85 5.21
N TRP A 226 -7.22 8.67 5.78
CA TRP A 226 -6.83 8.35 7.14
C TRP A 226 -5.30 8.38 7.33
N VAL A 227 -4.52 7.86 6.38
CA VAL A 227 -3.05 7.94 6.41
C VAL A 227 -2.57 9.40 6.37
N ALA A 228 -3.22 10.26 5.57
CA ALA A 228 -2.94 11.70 5.58
C ALA A 228 -3.18 12.30 6.98
N ASP A 229 -4.32 12.02 7.60
CA ASP A 229 -4.65 12.49 8.95
C ASP A 229 -3.64 11.97 9.99
N LEU A 230 -3.19 10.72 9.85
CA LEU A 230 -2.22 10.11 10.75
C LEU A 230 -0.85 10.80 10.65
N PHE A 231 -0.35 11.05 9.44
CA PHE A 231 0.91 11.76 9.26
C PHE A 231 0.85 13.21 9.73
N GLU A 232 -0.24 13.93 9.46
CA GLU A 232 -0.45 15.29 9.99
C GLU A 232 -0.51 15.29 11.52
N GLY A 233 -1.22 14.33 12.12
CA GLY A 233 -1.29 14.15 13.57
C GLY A 233 0.06 13.81 14.21
N SER A 234 0.97 13.22 13.44
CA SER A 234 2.38 12.98 13.81
C SER A 234 3.30 14.19 13.60
N GLY A 235 2.76 15.32 13.13
CA GLY A 235 3.51 16.55 12.88
C GLY A 235 4.25 16.59 11.54
N LEU A 236 3.93 15.69 10.61
CA LEU A 236 4.46 15.74 9.24
C LEU A 236 3.59 16.65 8.37
N GLN A 237 4.20 17.28 7.36
CA GLN A 237 3.47 18.09 6.39
C GLN A 237 2.92 17.19 5.27
N VAL A 238 1.63 17.32 4.95
CA VAL A 238 0.96 16.56 3.90
C VAL A 238 0.42 17.50 2.81
N ASP A 239 0.61 17.12 1.56
CA ASP A 239 0.03 17.71 0.35
C ASP A 239 -1.14 16.82 -0.06
N ARG A 240 -2.34 17.16 0.43
CA ARG A 240 -3.56 16.36 0.22
C ARG A 240 -4.02 16.36 -1.22
N ASP A 241 -3.73 17.40 -1.99
CA ASP A 241 -4.14 17.49 -3.40
C ASP A 241 -3.40 16.46 -4.25
N ASN A 242 -2.12 16.22 -3.94
CA ASN A 242 -1.28 15.25 -4.63
C ASN A 242 -1.06 13.94 -3.84
N MET A 243 -1.66 13.79 -2.67
CA MET A 243 -1.50 12.65 -1.76
C MET A 243 -0.03 12.34 -1.44
N LEU A 244 0.73 13.38 -1.05
CA LEU A 244 2.14 13.27 -0.69
C LEU A 244 2.40 13.68 0.77
N VAL A 245 3.44 13.11 1.38
CA VAL A 245 3.99 13.53 2.67
C VAL A 245 5.40 14.07 2.49
N LYS A 246 5.71 15.17 3.16
CA LYS A 246 7.02 15.81 3.10
C LYS A 246 8.02 15.02 3.93
N LEU A 247 9.01 14.44 3.26
CA LEU A 247 10.13 13.71 3.84
C LEU A 247 11.43 14.31 3.30
N PRO A 248 12.10 15.20 4.05
CA PRO A 248 13.33 15.84 3.59
C PRO A 248 14.39 14.81 3.19
N GLY A 249 14.97 14.98 2.01
CA GLY A 249 15.94 14.04 1.43
C GLY A 249 15.31 12.90 0.62
N TYR A 250 13.98 12.85 0.48
CA TYR A 250 13.33 11.87 -0.38
C TYR A 250 13.67 12.09 -1.87
N GLN A 251 14.06 11.01 -2.53
CA GLN A 251 14.43 10.94 -3.94
C GLN A 251 13.36 10.14 -4.73
N PRO A 252 12.72 10.73 -5.76
CA PRO A 252 11.69 10.03 -6.54
C PRO A 252 12.27 8.94 -7.43
N LEU A 253 11.53 7.85 -7.63
CA LEU A 253 11.80 6.88 -8.68
C LEU A 253 11.20 7.37 -10.00
N TYR A 254 12.04 7.63 -11.00
CA TYR A 254 11.64 8.00 -12.35
C TYR A 254 11.66 6.81 -13.29
N LEU A 255 10.61 6.69 -14.10
CA LEU A 255 10.44 5.60 -15.05
C LEU A 255 9.89 6.12 -16.38
N SER A 256 10.28 5.45 -17.45
CA SER A 256 9.80 5.71 -18.80
C SER A 256 9.50 4.39 -19.47
N THR A 257 8.26 4.22 -19.93
CA THR A 257 7.93 3.13 -20.86
C THR A 257 8.47 3.53 -22.24
N SER A 258 9.75 3.32 -22.50
CA SER A 258 10.27 3.34 -23.87
C SER A 258 10.05 1.96 -24.49
N ASN A 259 9.32 1.90 -25.61
CA ASN A 259 9.23 0.70 -26.47
C ASN A 259 10.56 0.38 -27.20
N GLU A 260 11.71 0.77 -26.65
CA GLU A 260 13.00 0.46 -27.25
C GLU A 260 13.57 -0.80 -26.58
N ILE A 261 13.10 -1.95 -27.08
CA ILE A 261 13.89 -3.19 -27.17
C ILE A 261 14.68 -3.11 -28.48
#